data_AF-A0A0F0GDU2-F1
#
_entry.id   AF-A0A0F0GDU2-F1
#
_cell.length_a   1.000
_cell.length_b   1.000
_cell.length_c   1.000
_cell.angle_alpha   90.00
_cell.angle_beta   90.00
_cell.angle_gamma   90.00
#
_symmetry.space_group_name_H-M   'P 1'
#
loop_
_entity.id
_entity.type
_entity.pdbx_description
1 polymer ?
#
loop_
_entity_poly.entity_id
_entity_poly.type
_entity_poly.pdbx_seq_one_letter_code
_entity_poly.pdbx_strand_id
1 'polypeptide(L)'
;PLHHDLLFERCLTPERINRPDVDLDFDHRQLDQMVHYLTEKDGSAYTGQVNTFDTIKAKAAVKDANRLLGYPFAMGDRITKAMPPDVMGKGVPLADLFNE
;
A
#
# COMPACT_ATOMS: atom_id res chain seq x y z
N PRO A 1 -5.39 6.36 27.15
CA PRO A 1 -6.07 5.08 26.83
C PRO A 1 -7.22 4.75 27.80
N LEU A 2 -7.02 4.90 29.12
CA LEU A 2 -8.01 4.53 30.15
C LEU A 2 -9.34 5.32 30.04
N HIS A 3 -9.30 6.62 29.74
CA HIS A 3 -10.52 7.42 29.53
C HIS A 3 -11.41 6.92 28.37
N HIS A 4 -10.82 6.24 27.40
CA HIS A 4 -11.51 5.70 26.23
C HIS A 4 -11.60 4.17 26.26
N ASP A 5 -11.32 3.54 27.41
CA ASP A 5 -11.32 2.09 27.62
C ASP A 5 -10.55 1.30 26.54
N LEU A 6 -9.43 1.88 26.05
CA LEU A 6 -8.57 1.22 25.08
C LEU A 6 -7.74 0.14 25.75
N LEU A 7 -7.78 -1.07 25.20
CA LEU A 7 -7.09 -2.25 25.70
C LEU A 7 -5.60 -2.22 25.34
N PHE A 8 -4.72 -2.37 26.32
CA PHE A 8 -3.27 -2.43 26.11
C PHE A 8 -2.86 -3.74 25.42
N GLU A 9 -3.58 -4.82 25.74
CA GLU A 9 -3.34 -6.18 25.26
C GLU A 9 -3.49 -6.29 23.73
N ARG A 10 -4.18 -5.32 23.09
CA ARG A 10 -4.26 -5.20 21.63
C ARG A 10 -2.94 -4.74 21.00
N CYS A 11 -2.14 -3.95 21.72
CA CYS A 11 -0.82 -3.52 21.28
C CYS A 11 0.26 -4.55 21.62
N LEU A 12 0.23 -5.09 22.83
CA LEU A 12 1.22 -6.06 23.30
C LEU A 12 0.55 -7.12 24.19
N THR A 13 0.63 -8.37 23.75
CA THR A 13 0.01 -9.52 24.43
C THR A 13 1.09 -10.41 25.04
N PRO A 14 1.03 -10.75 26.35
CA PRO A 14 2.02 -11.62 27.00
C PRO A 14 2.19 -12.99 26.32
N GLU A 15 1.12 -13.52 25.74
CA GLU A 15 1.10 -14.82 25.05
C GLU A 15 1.73 -14.77 23.65
N ARG A 16 1.92 -13.58 23.06
CA ARG A 16 2.48 -13.39 21.72
C ARG A 16 3.79 -12.61 21.80
N ILE A 17 4.91 -13.35 21.83
CA ILE A 17 6.28 -12.78 21.84
C ILE A 17 6.65 -12.26 20.44
N ASN A 18 5.99 -11.18 20.02
CA ASN A 18 6.38 -10.42 18.84
C ASN A 18 6.76 -9.01 19.27
N ARG A 19 7.72 -8.39 18.56
CA ARG A 19 7.99 -6.98 18.78
C ARG A 19 6.72 -6.18 18.43
N PRO A 20 6.36 -5.16 19.23
CA PRO A 20 5.28 -4.27 18.88
C PRO A 20 5.66 -3.47 17.64
N ASP A 21 4.69 -3.22 16.77
CA ASP A 21 4.82 -2.33 15.62
C ASP A 21 4.11 -1.01 15.96
N VAL A 22 4.84 0.09 15.95
CA VAL A 22 4.34 1.40 16.40
C VAL A 22 4.53 2.40 15.27
N ASP A 23 3.45 2.65 14.55
CA ASP A 23 3.40 3.69 13.54
C ASP A 23 3.25 5.06 14.20
N LEU A 24 4.05 6.02 13.75
CA LEU A 24 4.00 7.41 14.21
C LEU A 24 3.63 8.31 13.03
N ASP A 25 2.55 9.06 13.18
CA ASP A 25 2.12 10.03 12.19
C ASP A 25 2.92 11.34 12.35
N PHE A 26 3.53 11.81 11.26
CA PHE A 26 4.19 13.11 11.19
C PHE A 26 3.53 13.98 10.12
N ASP A 27 3.62 15.31 10.26
CA ASP A 27 3.33 16.21 9.15
C ASP A 27 4.28 15.89 8.00
N HIS A 28 3.74 15.67 6.79
CA HIS A 28 4.54 15.34 5.61
C HIS A 28 5.68 16.34 5.35
N ARG A 29 5.50 17.62 5.70
CA ARG A 29 6.53 18.66 5.53
C ARG A 29 7.69 18.53 6.52
N GLN A 30 7.50 17.76 7.59
CA GLN A 30 8.46 17.54 8.66
C GLN A 30 9.05 16.13 8.64
N LEU A 31 8.53 15.23 7.78
CA LEU A 31 9.01 13.86 7.66
C LEU A 31 10.52 13.81 7.38
N ASP A 32 11.01 14.66 6.46
CA ASP A 32 12.43 14.75 6.12
C ASP A 32 13.29 15.17 7.31
N GLN A 33 12.78 16.07 8.18
CA GLN A 33 13.48 16.50 9.39
C GLN A 33 13.58 15.36 10.40
N MET A 34 12.52 14.56 10.52
CA MET A 34 12.50 13.40 11.39
C MET A 34 13.48 12.31 10.92
N VAL A 35 13.52 12.04 9.60
CA VAL A 35 14.49 11.11 9.00
C VAL A 35 15.91 11.60 9.22
N HIS A 36 16.16 12.91 9.02
CA HIS A 36 17.48 13.50 9.26
C HIS A 36 17.90 13.36 10.72
N TYR A 37 17.02 13.71 11.67
CA TYR A 37 17.27 13.55 13.10
C TYR A 37 17.61 12.10 13.48
N LEU A 38 16.85 11.11 12.99
CA LEU A 38 17.15 9.70 13.25
C LEU A 38 18.50 9.29 12.67
N THR A 39 18.81 9.78 11.47
CA THR A 39 20.09 9.50 10.80
C THR A 39 21.28 10.09 11.58
N GLU A 40 21.14 11.29 12.13
CA GLU A 40 22.17 11.90 12.98
C GLU A 40 22.31 11.19 14.33
N LYS A 41 21.18 10.79 14.92
CA LYS A 41 21.14 10.14 16.24
C LYS A 41 21.70 8.72 16.21
N ASP A 42 21.25 7.90 15.27
CA ASP A 42 21.55 6.47 15.23
C ASP A 42 22.64 6.12 14.19
N GLY A 43 22.99 7.06 13.31
CA GLY A 43 24.06 6.95 12.33
C GLY A 43 23.60 6.44 10.97
N SER A 44 24.14 7.03 9.89
CA SER A 44 23.73 6.72 8.50
C SER A 44 23.96 5.27 8.07
N ALA A 45 24.89 4.55 8.70
CA ALA A 45 25.12 3.13 8.42
C ALA A 45 23.99 2.22 8.94
N TYR A 46 23.16 2.72 9.86
CA TYR A 46 22.12 1.96 10.55
C TYR A 46 20.69 2.48 10.27
N THR A 47 20.56 3.56 9.49
CA THR A 47 19.28 4.17 9.14
C THR A 47 19.00 4.01 7.64
N GLY A 48 17.79 3.59 7.29
CA GLY A 48 17.35 3.48 5.90
C GLY A 48 15.83 3.49 5.79
N GLN A 49 15.33 3.83 4.60
CA GLN A 49 13.90 3.79 4.29
C GLN A 49 13.52 2.43 3.71
N VAL A 50 12.31 1.96 4.04
CA VAL A 50 11.75 0.75 3.46
C VAL A 50 11.21 1.07 2.07
N ASN A 51 11.69 0.35 1.06
CA ASN A 51 11.18 0.50 -0.30
C ASN A 51 9.92 -0.38 -0.51
N THR A 52 9.03 0.07 -1.38
CA THR A 52 7.84 -0.71 -1.79
C THR A 52 7.97 -1.09 -3.26
N PHE A 53 7.75 -2.37 -3.56
CA PHE A 53 7.69 -2.87 -4.93
C PHE A 53 6.24 -2.93 -5.40
N ASP A 54 5.88 -2.03 -6.29
CA ASP A 54 4.55 -2.06 -6.90
C ASP A 54 4.46 -3.11 -8.02
N THR A 55 3.30 -3.73 -8.13
CA THR A 55 2.93 -4.58 -9.26
C THR A 55 1.97 -3.84 -10.19
N ILE A 56 1.99 -4.18 -11.48
CA ILE A 56 1.09 -3.58 -12.45
C ILE A 56 -0.34 -4.03 -12.15
N LYS A 57 -1.21 -3.10 -11.77
CA LYS A 57 -2.64 -3.39 -11.52
C LYS A 57 -3.36 -3.79 -12.81
N ALA A 58 -4.38 -4.64 -12.70
CA ALA A 58 -5.09 -5.21 -13.85
C ALA A 58 -5.60 -4.16 -14.86
N LYS A 59 -6.21 -3.06 -14.38
CA LYS A 59 -6.69 -1.97 -15.25
C LYS A 59 -5.53 -1.26 -15.98
N ALA A 60 -4.39 -1.08 -15.32
CA ALA A 60 -3.21 -0.50 -15.95
C ALA A 60 -2.65 -1.44 -17.02
N ALA A 61 -2.53 -2.74 -16.71
CA ALA A 61 -2.07 -3.77 -17.65
C ALA A 61 -2.92 -3.81 -18.93
N VAL A 62 -4.26 -3.74 -18.80
CA VAL A 62 -5.18 -3.71 -19.96
C VAL A 62 -4.97 -2.46 -20.81
N LYS A 63 -4.83 -1.28 -20.20
CA LYS A 63 -4.60 -0.02 -20.92
C LYS A 63 -3.25 -0.02 -21.63
N ASP A 64 -2.22 -0.57 -21.00
CA ASP A 64 -0.90 -0.69 -21.60
C ASP A 64 -0.89 -1.68 -22.76
N ALA A 65 -1.54 -2.84 -22.64
CA ALA A 65 -1.70 -3.78 -23.74
C ALA A 65 -2.48 -3.17 -24.92
N ASN A 66 -3.57 -2.44 -24.65
CA ASN A 66 -4.34 -1.73 -25.69
C ASN A 66 -3.47 -0.73 -26.46
N ARG A 67 -2.62 0.02 -25.75
CA ARG A 67 -1.67 0.97 -26.34
C ARG A 67 -0.62 0.26 -27.20
N LEU A 68 -0.04 -0.83 -26.71
CA LEU A 68 0.98 -1.60 -27.43
C LEU A 68 0.44 -2.23 -28.72
N LEU A 69 -0.84 -2.65 -28.71
CA LEU A 69 -1.51 -3.23 -29.87
C LEU A 69 -2.01 -2.18 -30.88
N GLY A 70 -1.83 -0.88 -30.61
CA GLY A 70 -2.20 0.21 -31.53
C GLY A 70 -3.70 0.53 -31.57
N TYR A 71 -4.48 0.07 -30.59
CA TYR A 71 -5.91 0.38 -30.52
C TYR A 71 -6.18 1.79 -29.98
N PRO A 72 -7.32 2.43 -30.36
CA PRO A 72 -7.70 3.72 -29.80
C PRO A 72 -7.83 3.68 -28.27
N PHE A 73 -7.47 4.77 -27.59
CA PHE A 73 -7.58 4.89 -26.13
C PHE A 73 -8.98 4.55 -25.59
N ALA A 74 -10.02 4.94 -26.34
CA ALA A 74 -11.41 4.71 -25.98
C ALA A 74 -11.74 3.21 -25.81
N MET A 75 -11.04 2.31 -26.51
CA MET A 75 -11.26 0.87 -26.38
C MET A 75 -10.76 0.38 -25.01
N GLY A 76 -9.50 0.66 -24.66
CA GLY A 76 -8.94 0.31 -23.35
C GLY A 76 -9.73 0.91 -22.18
N ASP A 77 -10.19 2.16 -22.32
CA ASP A 77 -11.01 2.80 -21.29
C ASP A 77 -12.36 2.08 -21.10
N ARG A 78 -13.07 1.74 -22.19
CA ARG A 78 -14.32 0.97 -22.12
C ARG A 78 -14.13 -0.39 -21.43
N ILE A 79 -13.07 -1.12 -21.77
CA ILE A 79 -12.77 -2.43 -21.15
C ILE A 79 -12.54 -2.26 -19.65
N THR A 80 -11.68 -1.32 -19.24
CA THR A 80 -11.38 -1.14 -17.81
C THR A 80 -12.56 -0.66 -16.97
N LYS A 81 -13.53 0.03 -17.58
CA LYS A 81 -14.78 0.46 -16.91
C LYS A 81 -15.81 -0.66 -16.77
N ALA A 82 -15.75 -1.67 -17.64
CA ALA A 82 -16.59 -2.85 -17.55
C ALA A 82 -16.11 -3.84 -16.46
N MET A 83 -14.86 -3.72 -16.00
CA MET A 83 -14.33 -4.55 -14.93
C MET A 83 -15.03 -4.26 -13.59
N PRO A 84 -15.24 -5.28 -12.73
CA PRO A 84 -15.82 -5.10 -11.41
C PRO A 84 -15.01 -4.12 -10.55
N PRO A 85 -15.66 -3.47 -9.56
CA PRO A 85 -14.97 -2.64 -8.61
C PRO A 85 -14.04 -3.48 -7.71
N ASP A 86 -12.99 -2.84 -7.20
CA ASP A 86 -12.08 -3.49 -6.26
C ASP A 86 -12.82 -3.75 -4.93
N VAL A 87 -12.60 -4.93 -4.35
CA VAL A 87 -13.11 -5.28 -3.01
C VAL A 87 -11.97 -5.15 -2.02
N MET A 88 -12.10 -4.26 -1.05
CA MET A 88 -11.04 -3.96 -0.06
C MET A 88 -9.68 -3.62 -0.71
N GLY A 89 -9.70 -2.86 -1.81
CA GLY A 89 -8.51 -2.44 -2.54
C GLY A 89 -7.83 -3.53 -3.37
N LYS A 90 -8.44 -4.72 -3.48
CA LYS A 90 -7.98 -5.82 -4.33
C LYS A 90 -8.89 -5.95 -5.55
N GLY A 91 -8.30 -5.85 -6.73
CA GLY A 91 -9.00 -6.13 -7.98
C GLY A 91 -9.23 -7.63 -8.16
N VAL A 92 -10.26 -7.98 -8.92
CA VAL A 92 -10.58 -9.38 -9.25
C VAL A 92 -9.47 -9.96 -10.16
N PRO A 93 -8.92 -11.14 -9.87
CA PRO A 93 -7.97 -11.81 -10.76
C PRO A 93 -8.56 -12.03 -12.16
N LEU A 94 -7.73 -11.94 -13.20
CA LEU A 94 -8.20 -12.09 -14.59
C LEU A 94 -8.91 -13.43 -14.84
N ALA A 95 -8.45 -14.52 -14.20
CA ALA A 95 -9.08 -15.83 -14.30
C ALA A 95 -10.51 -15.86 -13.75
N ASP A 96 -10.80 -15.01 -12.77
CA ASP A 96 -12.10 -14.98 -12.09
C ASP A 96 -13.08 -14.01 -12.73
N LEU A 97 -12.63 -13.18 -13.69
CA LEU A 97 -13.50 -12.23 -14.41
C LEU A 97 -14.51 -12.90 -15.35
N PHE A 98 -14.30 -14.18 -15.67
CA PHE A 98 -15.16 -14.95 -16.58
C PHE A 98 -16.00 -16.01 -15.86
N ASN A 99 -15.87 -16.13 -14.54
CA ASN A 99 -16.71 -17.02 -13.75
C ASN A 99 -17.99 -16.26 -13.40
N GLU A 100 -19.14 -16.74 -13.91
CA GLU A 100 -20.47 -16.22 -13.58
C GLU A 100 -20.80 -16.35 -12.08
#